data_AF-A0A8T7AIX7-F1
#
_entry.id   AF-A0A8T7AIX7-F1
#
_cell.length_a   1.000
_cell.length_b   1.000
_cell.length_c   1.000
_cell.angle_alpha   90.00
_cell.angle_beta   90.00
_cell.angle_gamma   90.00
#
_symmetry.space_group_name_H-M   'P 1'
#
loop_
_entity.id
_entity.type
_entity.pdbx_description
1 polymer ?
#
loop_
_entity_poly.entity_id
_entity_poly.type
_entity_poly.pdbx_seq_one_letter_code
_entity_poly.pdbx_strand_id
1 'polypeptide(L)'
;MRRIEQEHLEDLALGAVFLATGGGGDPHLPRLIAEQALASYGPVDLVRPEDLDDNAFIVPVGSVGAPTVSLELLPSLDEAANTVAAFEDFVGRKADAIASFEIGGGNSLVPLVAAAAGGVPVIDGDGMGRAFPEAQMMSYAIAGVKPTPALAYDYAGNTAIFQTQSTDVYEYHIRAFAAAAGGMITVAEHTMTGKELKASVIPGTLSFSVKLGRMLRQHRGPVANILAPLEEIFKPSIYGVCRHLFSGKVIDKSTRIIGGYD
;
A
#
# COMPACT_ATOMS: atom_id res chain seq x y z
N MET A 1 -1.12 17.94 -5.25
CA MET A 1 0.27 17.56 -4.89
C MET A 1 0.86 16.86 -6.10
N ARG A 2 2.14 17.06 -6.44
CA ARG A 2 2.76 16.47 -7.65
C ARG A 2 3.88 15.47 -7.36
N ARG A 3 4.43 15.49 -6.13
CA ARG A 3 5.51 14.62 -5.67
C ARG A 3 5.28 14.25 -4.21
N ILE A 4 5.81 13.10 -3.81
CA ILE A 4 5.99 12.72 -2.42
C ILE A 4 7.46 13.00 -2.06
N GLU A 5 7.65 13.71 -0.96
CA GLU A 5 8.94 14.11 -0.41
C GLU A 5 9.02 13.64 1.04
N GLN A 6 10.21 13.67 1.64
CA GLN A 6 10.40 13.20 3.02
C GLN A 6 9.45 13.86 4.02
N GLU A 7 9.22 15.17 3.89
CA GLU A 7 8.30 15.91 4.76
C GLU A 7 6.83 15.44 4.69
N HIS A 8 6.46 14.75 3.61
CA HIS A 8 5.13 14.20 3.42
C HIS A 8 4.95 12.84 4.10
N LEU A 9 6.03 12.13 4.46
CA LEU A 9 5.95 10.74 4.90
C LEU A 9 5.29 10.56 6.27
N GLU A 10 5.50 11.50 7.21
CA GLU A 10 4.81 11.47 8.50
C GLU A 10 3.30 11.70 8.34
N ASP A 11 2.93 12.66 7.49
CA ASP A 11 1.53 12.96 7.18
C ASP A 11 0.88 11.79 6.41
N LEU A 12 1.58 11.19 5.43
CA LEU A 12 1.10 10.03 4.69
C LEU A 12 0.85 8.85 5.64
N ALA A 13 1.84 8.48 6.45
CA ALA A 13 1.75 7.37 7.39
C ALA A 13 0.56 7.52 8.36
N LEU A 14 0.40 8.71 8.94
CA LEU A 14 -0.67 8.99 9.89
C LEU A 14 -2.06 8.96 9.22
N GLY A 15 -2.18 9.51 8.02
CA GLY A 15 -3.42 9.45 7.24
C GLY A 15 -3.77 8.03 6.81
N ALA A 16 -2.78 7.27 6.34
CA ALA A 16 -2.96 5.90 5.91
C ALA A 16 -3.42 5.00 7.07
N VAL A 17 -2.80 5.11 8.25
CA VAL A 17 -3.25 4.35 9.44
C VAL A 17 -4.69 4.68 9.82
N PHE A 18 -5.10 5.96 9.71
CA PHE A 18 -6.47 6.34 9.98
C PHE A 18 -7.45 5.65 9.00
N LEU A 19 -7.10 5.59 7.71
CA LEU A 19 -7.93 5.01 6.66
C LEU A 19 -7.88 3.49 6.61
N ALA A 20 -6.82 2.88 7.14
CA ALA A 20 -6.63 1.44 7.16
C ALA A 20 -7.65 0.71 8.07
N THR A 21 -8.38 1.43 8.92
CA THR A 21 -9.43 0.89 9.81
C THR A 21 -8.97 -0.27 10.70
N GLY A 22 -7.71 -0.23 11.14
CA GLY A 22 -7.10 -1.23 12.01
C GLY A 22 -6.24 -2.27 11.31
N GLY A 23 -6.19 -2.29 9.97
CA GLY A 23 -5.30 -3.16 9.18
C GLY A 23 -4.08 -2.44 8.60
N GLY A 24 -3.45 -3.05 7.59
CA GLY A 24 -2.41 -2.45 6.76
C GLY A 24 -1.01 -2.35 7.38
N GLY A 25 -0.81 -2.91 8.58
CA GLY A 25 0.47 -2.97 9.28
C GLY A 25 0.88 -1.69 9.99
N ASP A 26 1.83 -1.81 10.91
CA ASP A 26 2.41 -0.66 11.61
C ASP A 26 3.25 0.20 10.64
N PRO A 27 3.05 1.53 10.59
CA PRO A 27 3.72 2.36 9.60
C PRO A 27 5.15 2.74 10.00
N HIS A 28 5.60 2.47 11.23
CA HIS A 28 6.81 3.07 11.77
C HIS A 28 8.05 2.65 10.98
N LEU A 29 8.27 1.35 10.81
CA LEU A 29 9.42 0.83 10.07
C LEU A 29 9.33 1.13 8.57
N PRO A 30 8.22 0.88 7.86
CA PRO A 30 8.10 1.26 6.45
C PRO A 30 8.32 2.76 6.21
N ARG A 31 7.93 3.64 7.15
CA ARG A 31 8.18 5.08 7.05
C ARG A 31 9.68 5.40 7.12
N LEU A 32 10.41 4.79 8.06
CA LEU A 32 11.86 4.99 8.16
C LEU A 32 12.58 4.50 6.90
N ILE A 33 12.14 3.39 6.33
CA ILE A 33 12.69 2.85 5.08
C ILE A 33 12.37 3.79 3.91
N ALA A 34 11.14 4.29 3.81
CA ALA A 34 10.76 5.28 2.81
C ALA A 34 11.56 6.59 2.96
N GLU A 35 11.79 7.07 4.18
CA GLU A 35 12.64 8.24 4.44
C GLU A 35 14.06 8.03 3.91
N GLN A 36 14.65 6.86 4.19
CA GLN A 36 15.97 6.50 3.67
C GLN A 36 15.96 6.36 2.14
N ALA A 37 14.92 5.77 1.55
CA ALA A 37 14.79 5.63 0.10
C ALA A 37 14.74 6.99 -0.59
N LEU A 38 13.90 7.92 -0.09
CA LEU A 38 13.81 9.27 -0.64
C LEU A 38 15.10 10.07 -0.41
N ALA A 39 15.85 9.80 0.67
CA ALA A 39 17.17 10.39 0.90
C ALA A 39 18.21 9.90 -0.12
N SER A 40 18.19 8.61 -0.44
CA SER A 40 19.16 7.97 -1.35
C SER A 40 18.85 8.26 -2.82
N TYR A 41 17.58 8.21 -3.22
CA TYR A 41 17.16 8.22 -4.63
C TYR A 41 16.40 9.49 -5.04
N GLY A 42 15.98 10.31 -4.07
CA GLY A 42 15.22 11.53 -4.32
C GLY A 42 13.69 11.36 -4.20
N PRO A 43 12.94 12.46 -4.37
CA PRO A 43 11.48 12.44 -4.27
C PRO A 43 10.83 11.67 -5.41
N VAL A 44 9.64 11.12 -5.16
CA VAL A 44 8.87 10.32 -6.12
C VAL A 44 7.78 11.16 -6.76
N ASP A 45 7.68 11.13 -8.08
CA ASP A 45 6.57 11.76 -8.82
C ASP A 45 5.25 11.05 -8.52
N LEU A 46 4.20 11.82 -8.24
CA LEU A 46 2.86 11.31 -7.97
C LEU A 46 1.97 11.60 -9.18
N VAL A 47 1.55 10.57 -9.89
CA VAL A 47 0.77 10.68 -11.13
C VAL A 47 -0.70 10.34 -10.89
N ARG A 48 -1.60 11.14 -11.45
CA ARG A 48 -3.03 10.81 -11.39
C ARG A 48 -3.33 9.71 -12.41
N PRO A 49 -4.24 8.77 -12.11
CA PRO A 49 -4.57 7.69 -13.04
C PRO A 49 -4.98 8.20 -14.44
N GLU A 50 -5.71 9.32 -14.51
CA GLU A 50 -6.16 9.91 -15.77
C GLU A 50 -5.02 10.46 -16.67
N ASP A 51 -3.86 10.76 -16.08
CA ASP A 51 -2.72 11.35 -16.79
C ASP A 51 -1.80 10.29 -17.43
N LEU A 52 -2.05 9.00 -17.19
CA LEU A 52 -1.26 7.89 -17.75
C LEU A 52 -1.64 7.53 -19.18
N ASP A 53 -0.70 6.99 -19.95
CA ASP A 53 -0.99 6.35 -21.24
C ASP A 53 -1.80 5.06 -21.03
N ASP A 54 -2.77 4.80 -21.91
CA ASP A 54 -3.61 3.60 -21.83
C ASP A 54 -2.80 2.28 -21.91
N ASN A 55 -1.62 2.30 -22.54
CA ASN A 55 -0.74 1.14 -22.70
C ASN A 55 0.41 1.09 -21.69
N ALA A 56 0.50 2.05 -20.76
CA ALA A 56 1.51 2.05 -19.71
C ALA A 56 1.46 0.74 -18.90
N PHE A 57 2.61 0.23 -18.47
CA PHE A 57 2.73 -0.96 -17.64
C PHE A 57 2.81 -0.57 -16.18
N ILE A 58 1.77 -0.91 -15.44
CA ILE A 58 1.63 -0.58 -14.04
C ILE A 58 1.89 -1.84 -13.24
N VAL A 59 2.80 -1.74 -12.27
CA VAL A 59 3.15 -2.84 -11.37
C VAL A 59 2.73 -2.45 -9.95
N PRO A 60 1.59 -2.97 -9.46
CA PRO A 60 1.26 -2.89 -8.05
C PRO A 60 2.26 -3.66 -7.20
N VAL A 61 2.67 -3.06 -6.08
CA VAL A 61 3.62 -3.64 -5.12
C VAL A 61 3.05 -3.50 -3.71
N GLY A 62 3.40 -4.44 -2.85
CA GLY A 62 3.09 -4.40 -1.42
C GLY A 62 3.66 -5.61 -0.69
N SER A 63 3.40 -5.69 0.60
CA SER A 63 3.83 -6.78 1.46
C SER A 63 2.67 -7.68 1.85
N VAL A 64 2.94 -8.98 1.91
CA VAL A 64 1.99 -10.02 2.32
C VAL A 64 2.61 -10.80 3.48
N GLY A 65 1.87 -10.96 4.58
CA GLY A 65 2.34 -11.67 5.75
C GLY A 65 1.74 -11.15 7.04
N ALA A 66 2.36 -11.52 8.16
CA ALA A 66 1.96 -11.10 9.50
C ALA A 66 2.74 -9.84 9.92
N PRO A 67 2.10 -8.67 10.12
CA PRO A 67 2.79 -7.42 10.43
C PRO A 67 3.73 -7.49 11.65
N THR A 68 3.42 -8.35 12.62
CA THR A 68 4.27 -8.57 13.80
C THR A 68 5.68 -9.09 13.45
N VAL A 69 5.82 -9.82 12.34
CA VAL A 69 7.11 -10.36 11.88
C VAL A 69 8.09 -9.25 11.54
N SER A 70 7.61 -8.14 10.98
CA SER A 70 8.45 -7.00 10.59
C SER A 70 9.14 -6.33 11.78
N LEU A 71 8.74 -6.63 13.02
CA LEU A 71 9.42 -6.15 14.24
C LEU A 71 10.62 -7.03 14.65
N GLU A 72 10.68 -8.28 14.19
CA GLU A 72 11.75 -9.23 14.50
C GLU A 72 12.69 -9.44 13.31
N LEU A 73 12.13 -9.43 12.11
CA LEU A 73 12.83 -9.53 10.83
C LEU A 73 12.65 -8.20 10.08
N LEU A 74 13.58 -7.27 10.32
CA LEU A 74 13.49 -5.93 9.77
C LEU A 74 13.62 -5.95 8.24
N PRO A 75 12.67 -5.34 7.51
CA PRO A 75 12.76 -5.27 6.06
C PRO A 75 13.95 -4.43 5.62
N SER A 76 14.61 -4.89 4.57
CA SER A 76 15.71 -4.17 3.91
C SER A 76 15.18 -3.05 3.01
N LEU A 77 16.01 -2.03 2.79
CA LEU A 77 15.73 -0.95 1.83
C LEU A 77 15.57 -1.48 0.40
N ASP A 78 16.28 -2.56 0.09
CA ASP A 78 16.41 -3.08 -1.27
C ASP A 78 15.29 -4.06 -1.63
N GLU A 79 14.55 -4.61 -0.66
CA GLU A 79 13.55 -5.66 -0.90
C GLU A 79 12.48 -5.24 -1.92
N ALA A 80 11.92 -4.04 -1.76
CA ALA A 80 10.89 -3.53 -2.67
C ALA A 80 11.45 -3.30 -4.09
N ALA A 81 12.66 -2.77 -4.20
CA ALA A 81 13.35 -2.55 -5.47
C ALA A 81 13.71 -3.87 -6.16
N ASN A 82 14.25 -4.83 -5.40
CA ASN A 82 14.62 -6.15 -5.89
C ASN A 82 13.40 -6.96 -6.32
N THR A 83 12.26 -6.79 -5.65
CA THR A 83 10.98 -7.42 -6.04
C THR A 83 10.55 -6.93 -7.42
N VAL A 84 10.53 -5.62 -7.65
CA VAL A 84 10.19 -5.04 -8.95
C VAL A 84 11.20 -5.46 -10.01
N ALA A 85 12.50 -5.35 -9.73
CA ALA A 85 13.54 -5.74 -10.69
C ALA A 85 13.44 -7.22 -11.11
N ALA A 86 13.28 -8.13 -10.14
CA ALA A 86 13.10 -9.56 -10.42
C ALA A 86 11.83 -9.83 -11.23
N PHE A 87 10.74 -9.11 -10.94
CA PHE A 87 9.51 -9.24 -11.68
C PHE A 87 9.63 -8.71 -13.11
N GLU A 88 10.24 -7.54 -13.31
CA GLU A 88 10.53 -6.97 -14.63
C GLU A 88 11.39 -7.89 -15.50
N ASP A 89 12.40 -8.54 -14.90
CA ASP A 89 13.25 -9.52 -15.58
C ASP A 89 12.45 -10.76 -15.99
N PHE A 90 11.53 -11.22 -15.13
CA PHE A 90 10.64 -12.33 -15.43
C PHE A 90 9.66 -12.01 -16.56
N VAL A 91 9.01 -10.84 -16.53
CA VAL A 91 8.02 -10.47 -17.56
C VAL A 91 8.66 -9.87 -18.82
N GLY A 92 9.94 -9.51 -18.79
CA GLY A 92 10.67 -8.89 -19.90
C GLY A 92 10.23 -7.46 -20.22
N ARG A 93 9.66 -6.74 -19.24
CA ARG A 93 9.14 -5.37 -19.41
C ARG A 93 9.37 -4.55 -18.15
N LYS A 94 9.88 -3.32 -18.32
CA LYS A 94 10.04 -2.33 -17.25
C LYS A 94 8.71 -1.67 -16.89
N ALA A 95 8.50 -1.41 -15.60
CA ALA A 95 7.35 -0.68 -15.09
C ALA A 95 7.40 0.78 -15.56
N ASP A 96 6.27 1.28 -16.07
CA ASP A 96 6.09 2.69 -16.38
C ASP A 96 5.65 3.47 -15.12
N ALA A 97 5.00 2.81 -14.16
CA ALA A 97 4.64 3.35 -12.84
C ALA A 97 4.38 2.23 -11.82
N ILE A 98 4.48 2.57 -10.54
CA ILE A 98 4.16 1.67 -9.41
C ILE A 98 2.81 2.07 -8.79
N ALA A 99 2.00 1.08 -8.42
CA ALA A 99 0.76 1.28 -7.67
C ALA A 99 0.81 0.61 -6.29
N SER A 100 -0.04 1.08 -5.37
CA SER A 100 -0.24 0.42 -4.07
C SER A 100 -1.35 -0.63 -4.16
N PHE A 101 -1.23 -1.72 -3.39
CA PHE A 101 -2.35 -2.64 -3.15
C PHE A 101 -3.48 -1.95 -2.38
N GLU A 102 -3.12 -1.20 -1.34
CA GLU A 102 -4.06 -0.59 -0.41
C GLU A 102 -3.48 0.65 0.26
N ILE A 103 -4.35 1.51 0.80
CA ILE A 103 -3.95 2.53 1.78
C ILE A 103 -3.87 1.91 3.18
N GLY A 104 -2.75 1.22 3.40
CA GLY A 104 -2.35 0.62 4.68
C GLY A 104 -1.13 1.30 5.28
N GLY A 105 -0.87 1.15 6.57
CA GLY A 105 0.30 1.75 7.23
C GLY A 105 1.62 1.43 6.50
N GLY A 106 1.89 0.15 6.20
CA GLY A 106 3.06 -0.27 5.42
C GLY A 106 2.85 -0.25 3.91
N ASN A 107 1.71 -0.75 3.43
CA ASN A 107 1.41 -0.89 1.99
C ASN A 107 1.22 0.44 1.24
N SER A 108 1.11 1.56 1.96
CA SER A 108 1.16 2.91 1.38
C SER A 108 2.58 3.48 1.24
N LEU A 109 3.57 2.87 1.88
CA LEU A 109 4.94 3.35 1.97
C LEU A 109 5.91 2.47 1.16
N VAL A 110 5.75 1.15 1.20
CA VAL A 110 6.58 0.20 0.43
C VAL A 110 6.61 0.53 -1.08
N PRO A 111 5.49 0.89 -1.73
CA PRO A 111 5.50 1.25 -3.15
C PRO A 111 6.34 2.50 -3.47
N LEU A 112 6.44 3.45 -2.52
CA LEU A 112 7.31 4.62 -2.67
C LEU A 112 8.79 4.23 -2.68
N VAL A 113 9.17 3.23 -1.89
CA VAL A 113 10.56 2.71 -1.86
C VAL A 113 10.91 2.11 -3.20
N ALA A 114 10.05 1.23 -3.73
CA ALA A 114 10.23 0.61 -5.04
C ALA A 114 10.32 1.66 -6.16
N ALA A 115 9.42 2.63 -6.16
CA ALA A 115 9.38 3.68 -7.17
C ALA A 115 10.57 4.63 -7.12
N ALA A 116 11.02 5.01 -5.91
CA ALA A 116 12.20 5.84 -5.73
C ALA A 116 13.45 5.13 -6.28
N ALA A 117 13.65 3.86 -5.93
CA ALA A 117 14.78 3.08 -6.42
C ALA A 117 14.72 2.83 -7.93
N GLY A 118 13.52 2.60 -8.48
CA GLY A 118 13.30 2.37 -9.92
C GLY A 118 13.31 3.65 -10.77
N GLY A 119 13.22 4.84 -10.15
CA GLY A 119 13.14 6.11 -10.88
C GLY A 119 11.83 6.29 -11.66
N VAL A 120 10.73 5.71 -11.18
CA VAL A 120 9.40 5.74 -11.83
C VAL A 120 8.37 6.41 -10.92
N PRO A 121 7.27 6.97 -11.46
CA PRO A 121 6.23 7.57 -10.64
C PRO A 121 5.40 6.54 -9.87
N VAL A 122 4.70 7.02 -8.84
CA VAL A 122 3.65 6.27 -8.12
C VAL A 122 2.28 6.81 -8.50
N ILE A 123 1.30 5.91 -8.60
CA ILE A 123 -0.10 6.26 -8.84
C ILE A 123 -0.69 6.94 -7.60
N ASP A 124 -1.33 8.09 -7.76
CA ASP A 124 -2.20 8.67 -6.73
C ASP A 124 -3.51 7.86 -6.65
N GLY A 125 -3.43 6.73 -5.96
CA GLY A 125 -4.52 5.79 -5.83
C GLY A 125 -4.03 4.43 -5.35
N ASP A 126 -4.96 3.59 -4.95
CA ASP A 126 -4.66 2.22 -4.54
C ASP A 126 -5.82 1.27 -4.89
N GLY A 127 -5.63 -0.02 -4.61
CA GLY A 127 -6.56 -1.08 -4.96
C GLY A 127 -7.73 -1.25 -4.00
N MET A 128 -7.81 -0.56 -2.87
CA MET A 128 -8.80 -0.84 -1.82
C MET A 128 -9.43 0.40 -1.17
N GLY A 129 -8.74 1.55 -1.19
CA GLY A 129 -9.13 2.80 -0.53
C GLY A 129 -9.10 2.73 1.00
N ARG A 130 -8.85 1.56 1.56
CA ARG A 130 -8.71 1.22 2.99
C ARG A 130 -7.92 -0.10 3.05
N ALA A 131 -7.73 -0.68 4.23
CA ALA A 131 -7.15 -2.01 4.31
C ALA A 131 -8.22 -3.12 4.31
N PHE A 132 -8.00 -4.16 3.52
CA PHE A 132 -8.77 -5.40 3.53
C PHE A 132 -7.84 -6.61 3.58
N PRO A 133 -8.29 -7.75 4.11
CA PRO A 133 -7.40 -8.88 4.34
C PRO A 133 -6.91 -9.58 3.07
N GLU A 134 -7.73 -9.68 2.02
CA GLU A 134 -7.50 -10.65 0.94
C GLU A 134 -7.47 -10.00 -0.45
N ALA A 135 -6.66 -10.56 -1.35
CA ALA A 135 -6.41 -10.03 -2.69
C ALA A 135 -7.67 -9.86 -3.55
N GLN A 136 -8.66 -10.75 -3.44
CA GLN A 136 -9.92 -10.63 -4.19
C GLN A 136 -10.80 -9.46 -3.75
N MET A 137 -10.49 -8.84 -2.61
CA MET A 137 -11.17 -7.63 -2.13
C MET A 137 -10.60 -6.36 -2.78
N MET A 138 -9.50 -6.45 -3.53
CA MET A 138 -9.01 -5.34 -4.33
C MET A 138 -9.98 -5.01 -5.46
N SER A 139 -10.22 -3.71 -5.65
CA SER A 139 -10.87 -3.12 -6.81
C SER A 139 -10.25 -3.57 -8.14
N TYR A 140 -8.93 -3.83 -8.18
CA TYR A 140 -8.24 -4.47 -9.30
C TYR A 140 -8.88 -5.82 -9.65
N ALA A 141 -8.96 -6.72 -8.67
CA ALA A 141 -9.57 -8.04 -8.83
C ALA A 141 -11.06 -7.96 -9.14
N ILE A 142 -11.79 -7.05 -8.48
CA ILE A 142 -13.23 -6.82 -8.72
C ILE A 142 -13.48 -6.35 -10.17
N ALA A 143 -12.58 -5.54 -10.73
CA ALA A 143 -12.63 -5.09 -12.12
C ALA A 143 -12.16 -6.16 -13.13
N GLY A 144 -11.73 -7.34 -12.65
CA GLY A 144 -11.32 -8.48 -13.48
C GLY A 144 -9.83 -8.58 -13.76
N VAL A 145 -8.99 -7.72 -13.17
CA VAL A 145 -7.53 -7.85 -13.25
C VAL A 145 -7.11 -9.06 -12.43
N LYS A 146 -6.33 -9.96 -13.03
CA LYS A 146 -5.85 -11.16 -12.34
C LYS A 146 -4.60 -10.82 -11.51
N PRO A 147 -4.41 -11.45 -10.34
CA PRO A 147 -3.17 -11.28 -9.58
C PRO A 147 -1.96 -11.80 -10.33
N THR A 148 -2.14 -12.84 -11.15
CA THR A 148 -1.04 -13.56 -11.80
C THR A 148 -0.86 -13.17 -13.27
N PRO A 149 0.37 -13.17 -13.82
CA PRO A 149 1.63 -13.57 -13.15
C PRO A 149 2.00 -12.65 -11.98
N ALA A 150 2.41 -13.27 -10.87
CA ALA A 150 2.89 -12.57 -9.68
C ALA A 150 4.25 -13.12 -9.27
N LEU A 151 5.03 -12.29 -8.59
CA LEU A 151 6.31 -12.69 -8.01
C LEU A 151 6.39 -12.25 -6.56
N ALA A 152 6.74 -13.19 -5.70
CA ALA A 152 7.09 -12.95 -4.31
C ALA A 152 8.62 -12.94 -4.14
N TYR A 153 9.09 -12.07 -3.26
CA TYR A 153 10.48 -11.94 -2.84
C TYR A 153 10.56 -12.05 -1.32
N ASP A 154 11.46 -12.91 -0.81
CA ASP A 154 11.65 -13.11 0.63
C ASP A 154 12.88 -12.38 1.19
N TYR A 155 13.00 -12.37 2.52
CA TYR A 155 14.10 -11.73 3.25
C TYR A 155 15.50 -12.29 2.92
N ALA A 156 15.57 -13.51 2.37
CA ALA A 156 16.82 -14.18 2.01
C ALA A 156 17.19 -13.97 0.53
N GLY A 157 16.37 -13.20 -0.20
CA GLY A 157 16.59 -12.88 -1.60
C GLY A 157 16.09 -13.93 -2.59
N ASN A 158 15.26 -14.89 -2.14
CA ASN A 158 14.66 -15.88 -3.02
C ASN A 158 13.41 -15.31 -3.69
N THR A 159 13.13 -15.81 -4.89
CA THR A 159 11.93 -15.46 -5.65
C THR A 159 11.03 -16.68 -5.86
N ALA A 160 9.72 -16.49 -5.76
CA ALA A 160 8.72 -17.47 -6.18
C ALA A 160 7.72 -16.84 -7.15
N ILE A 161 7.45 -17.52 -8.26
CA ILE A 161 6.49 -17.07 -9.28
C ILE A 161 5.17 -17.81 -9.10
N PHE A 162 4.07 -17.08 -9.19
CA PHE A 162 2.72 -17.63 -9.06
C PHE A 162 1.97 -17.50 -10.37
N GLN A 163 1.37 -18.62 -10.78
CA GLN A 163 0.38 -18.70 -11.85
C GLN A 163 -0.80 -19.53 -11.33
N THR A 164 -1.96 -18.90 -11.19
CA THR A 164 -3.15 -19.53 -10.60
C THR A 164 -4.39 -19.33 -11.46
N GLN A 165 -5.43 -20.12 -11.17
CA GLN A 165 -6.68 -20.10 -11.93
C GLN A 165 -7.63 -18.98 -11.49
N SER A 166 -7.56 -18.55 -10.22
CA SER A 166 -8.39 -17.50 -9.64
C SER A 166 -7.64 -16.72 -8.56
N THR A 167 -8.21 -15.57 -8.17
CA THR A 167 -7.67 -14.73 -7.10
C THR A 167 -7.77 -15.41 -5.73
N ASP A 168 -8.83 -16.18 -5.44
CA ASP A 168 -8.95 -16.89 -4.16
C ASP A 168 -7.87 -17.98 -4.00
N VAL A 169 -7.56 -18.70 -5.09
CA VAL A 169 -6.48 -19.71 -5.09
C VAL A 169 -5.12 -19.03 -4.96
N TYR A 170 -4.94 -17.87 -5.60
CA TYR A 170 -3.76 -17.05 -5.43
C TYR A 170 -3.55 -16.64 -3.98
N GLU A 171 -4.56 -16.04 -3.35
CA GLU A 171 -4.54 -15.60 -1.95
C GLU A 171 -4.12 -16.72 -1.01
N TYR A 172 -4.70 -17.91 -1.17
CA TYR A 172 -4.34 -19.08 -0.37
C TYR A 172 -2.87 -19.49 -0.56
N HIS A 173 -2.39 -19.53 -1.80
CA HIS A 173 -1.02 -19.92 -2.11
C HIS A 173 0.01 -18.90 -1.62
N ILE A 174 -0.22 -17.60 -1.87
CA ILE A 174 0.73 -16.54 -1.50
C ILE A 174 0.87 -16.43 0.02
N ARG A 175 -0.21 -16.60 0.79
CA ARG A 175 -0.13 -16.64 2.26
C ARG A 175 0.58 -17.87 2.80
N ALA A 176 0.34 -19.04 2.21
CA ALA A 176 1.07 -20.25 2.57
C ALA A 176 2.57 -20.10 2.30
N PHE A 177 2.93 -19.48 1.18
CA PHE A 177 4.31 -19.17 0.86
C PHE A 177 4.91 -18.14 1.82
N ALA A 178 4.21 -17.04 2.12
CA ALA A 178 4.67 -16.03 3.08
C ALA A 178 5.00 -16.66 4.44
N ALA A 179 4.13 -17.54 4.95
CA ALA A 179 4.37 -18.27 6.20
C ALA A 179 5.61 -19.17 6.14
N ALA A 180 5.84 -19.85 5.03
CA ALA A 180 7.03 -20.68 4.83
C ALA A 180 8.32 -19.86 4.62
N ALA A 181 8.19 -18.66 4.06
CA ALA A 181 9.27 -17.74 3.72
C ALA A 181 9.65 -16.78 4.87
N GLY A 182 9.41 -17.16 6.12
CA GLY A 182 9.76 -16.35 7.30
C GLY A 182 8.66 -15.43 7.79
N GLY A 183 7.46 -15.48 7.22
CA GLY A 183 6.24 -14.84 7.72
C GLY A 183 5.90 -13.49 7.09
N MET A 184 6.78 -12.91 6.28
CA MET A 184 6.55 -11.70 5.50
C MET A 184 7.33 -11.75 4.18
N ILE A 185 6.69 -11.31 3.10
CA ILE A 185 7.27 -11.23 1.76
C ILE A 185 6.85 -9.91 1.09
N THR A 186 7.65 -9.45 0.13
CA THR A 186 7.25 -8.36 -0.77
C THR A 186 6.81 -8.96 -2.11
N VAL A 187 5.75 -8.42 -2.70
CA VAL A 187 5.07 -9.03 -3.84
C VAL A 187 4.82 -7.98 -4.92
N ALA A 188 5.00 -8.39 -6.18
CA ALA A 188 4.47 -7.73 -7.36
C ALA A 188 3.35 -8.60 -7.96
N GLU A 189 2.16 -8.05 -8.12
CA GLU A 189 0.95 -8.75 -8.58
C GLU A 189 -0.02 -7.78 -9.23
N HIS A 190 -1.10 -8.29 -9.84
CA HIS A 190 -2.16 -7.47 -10.43
C HIS A 190 -1.64 -6.44 -11.44
N THR A 191 -0.66 -6.81 -12.26
CA THR A 191 -0.15 -5.88 -13.28
C THR A 191 -1.25 -5.43 -14.22
N MET A 192 -1.20 -4.17 -14.61
CA MET A 192 -2.23 -3.54 -15.41
C MET A 192 -1.61 -2.77 -16.57
N THR A 193 -2.38 -2.68 -17.65
CA THR A 193 -2.28 -1.56 -18.58
C THR A 193 -2.80 -0.28 -17.94
N GLY A 194 -2.38 0.89 -18.40
CA GLY A 194 -2.93 2.16 -17.90
C GLY A 194 -4.45 2.25 -18.07
N LYS A 195 -5.02 1.63 -19.11
CA LYS A 195 -6.47 1.51 -19.29
C LYS A 195 -7.14 0.69 -18.19
N GLU A 196 -6.58 -0.47 -17.84
CA GLU A 196 -7.09 -1.32 -16.75
C GLU A 196 -6.96 -0.60 -15.40
N LEU A 197 -5.84 0.09 -15.16
CA LEU A 197 -5.65 0.90 -13.97
C LEU A 197 -6.75 1.96 -13.84
N LYS A 198 -7.00 2.77 -14.87
CA LYS A 198 -8.05 3.80 -14.86
C LYS A 198 -9.45 3.26 -14.59
N ALA A 199 -9.71 2.01 -14.99
CA ALA A 199 -11.00 1.36 -14.80
C ALA A 199 -11.16 0.72 -13.41
N SER A 200 -10.07 0.53 -12.67
CA SER A 200 -10.06 -0.31 -11.46
C SER A 200 -9.55 0.40 -10.21
N VAL A 201 -8.62 1.34 -10.33
CA VAL A 201 -8.00 2.02 -9.18
C VAL A 201 -8.99 2.90 -8.43
N ILE A 202 -8.81 3.00 -7.12
CA ILE A 202 -9.47 4.01 -6.29
C ILE A 202 -8.57 5.25 -6.26
N PRO A 203 -8.93 6.35 -6.96
CA PRO A 203 -8.02 7.48 -7.18
C PRO A 203 -7.91 8.39 -5.95
N GLY A 204 -6.76 9.07 -5.83
CA GLY A 204 -6.53 10.17 -4.89
C GLY A 204 -6.26 9.75 -3.44
N THR A 205 -6.01 8.47 -3.18
CA THR A 205 -5.91 7.94 -1.80
C THR A 205 -4.61 8.32 -1.12
N LEU A 206 -3.49 8.37 -1.84
CA LEU A 206 -2.19 8.82 -1.30
C LEU A 206 -2.21 10.31 -0.99
N SER A 207 -2.66 11.14 -1.93
CA SER A 207 -2.74 12.59 -1.71
C SER A 207 -3.76 12.96 -0.64
N PHE A 208 -4.88 12.23 -0.55
CA PHE A 208 -5.83 12.39 0.54
C PHE A 208 -5.22 11.98 1.90
N SER A 209 -4.45 10.89 1.95
CA SER A 209 -3.78 10.45 3.18
C SER A 209 -2.81 11.50 3.71
N VAL A 210 -1.99 12.12 2.85
CA VAL A 210 -1.13 13.24 3.26
C VAL A 210 -1.96 14.40 3.82
N LYS A 211 -3.05 14.79 3.15
CA LYS A 211 -3.94 15.86 3.63
C LYS A 211 -4.54 15.52 5.00
N LEU A 212 -4.99 14.28 5.17
CA LEU A 212 -5.60 13.77 6.38
C LEU A 212 -4.60 13.72 7.54
N GLY A 213 -3.41 13.16 7.34
CA GLY A 213 -2.41 13.10 8.40
C GLY A 213 -1.92 14.47 8.82
N ARG A 214 -1.76 15.42 7.89
CA ARG A 214 -1.49 16.82 8.23
C ARG A 214 -2.54 17.41 9.15
N MET A 215 -3.82 17.23 8.80
CA MET A 215 -4.95 17.70 9.61
C MET A 215 -4.90 17.07 11.00
N LEU A 216 -4.74 15.75 11.08
CA LEU A 216 -4.66 15.03 12.36
C LEU A 216 -3.46 15.52 13.19
N ARG A 217 -2.30 15.75 12.57
CA ARG A 217 -1.10 16.25 13.26
C ARG A 217 -1.29 17.64 13.84
N GLN A 218 -2.01 18.51 13.14
CA GLN A 218 -2.34 19.87 13.58
C GLN A 218 -3.47 19.90 14.63
N HIS A 219 -4.37 18.92 14.63
CA HIS A 219 -5.53 18.85 15.53
C HIS A 219 -5.42 17.63 16.45
N ARG A 220 -5.00 17.87 17.69
CA ARG A 220 -4.85 16.84 18.73
C ARG A 220 -5.82 17.06 19.89
N GLY A 221 -5.98 16.01 20.70
CA GLY A 221 -6.75 16.08 21.95
C GLY A 221 -8.18 15.56 21.80
N PRO A 222 -9.17 16.18 22.47
CA PRO A 222 -10.55 15.69 22.49
C PRO A 222 -11.15 15.58 21.08
N VAL A 223 -11.96 14.54 20.85
CA VAL A 223 -12.61 14.26 19.55
C VAL A 223 -13.39 15.46 19.00
N ALA A 224 -13.99 16.27 19.89
CA ALA A 224 -14.72 17.49 19.52
C ALA A 224 -13.87 18.51 18.75
N ASN A 225 -12.54 18.54 18.99
CA ASN A 225 -11.62 19.45 18.29
C ASN A 225 -11.18 18.91 16.91
N ILE A 226 -11.48 17.63 16.63
CA ILE A 226 -11.02 16.91 15.43
C ILE A 226 -12.18 16.71 14.45
N LEU A 227 -13.42 16.53 14.93
CA LEU A 227 -14.58 16.18 14.10
C LEU A 227 -14.87 17.18 12.99
N ALA A 228 -14.95 18.48 13.29
CA ALA A 228 -15.27 19.48 12.27
C ALA A 228 -14.20 19.59 11.17
N PRO A 229 -12.89 19.69 11.51
CA PRO A 229 -11.82 19.62 10.50
C PRO A 229 -11.83 18.32 9.69
N LEU A 230 -12.13 17.18 10.33
CA LEU A 230 -12.23 15.88 9.67
C LEU A 230 -13.38 15.87 8.63
N GLU A 231 -14.57 16.30 9.02
CA GLU A 231 -15.73 16.40 8.13
C GLU A 231 -15.46 17.31 6.93
N GLU A 232 -14.77 18.43 7.14
CA GLU A 232 -14.42 19.38 6.07
C GLU A 232 -13.54 18.72 4.99
N ILE A 233 -12.55 17.93 5.39
CA ILE A 233 -11.64 17.30 4.43
C ILE A 233 -12.25 16.05 3.78
N PHE A 234 -13.10 15.30 4.48
CA PHE A 234 -13.76 14.10 3.97
C PHE A 234 -14.89 14.42 2.97
N LYS A 235 -15.66 15.48 3.22
CA LYS A 235 -16.82 15.84 2.39
C LYS A 235 -16.55 15.91 0.88
N PRO A 236 -15.45 16.52 0.39
CA PRO A 236 -15.12 16.54 -1.04
C PRO A 236 -14.28 15.34 -1.51
N SER A 237 -13.92 14.39 -0.64
CA SER A 237 -13.10 13.23 -1.00
C SER A 237 -13.95 12.04 -1.44
N ILE A 238 -13.28 11.01 -1.96
CA ILE A 238 -13.90 9.72 -2.31
C ILE A 238 -14.59 9.02 -1.12
N TYR A 239 -14.25 9.41 0.11
CA TYR A 239 -14.79 8.83 1.34
C TYR A 239 -16.09 9.49 1.79
N GLY A 240 -16.34 10.73 1.36
CA GLY A 240 -17.61 11.42 1.58
C GLY A 240 -17.87 11.81 3.03
N VAL A 241 -18.86 11.19 3.67
CA VAL A 241 -19.44 11.71 4.91
C VAL A 241 -18.87 10.99 6.14
N CYS A 242 -18.28 11.73 7.07
CA CYS A 242 -17.97 11.20 8.40
C CYS A 242 -19.25 11.08 9.24
N ARG A 243 -19.36 9.98 9.99
CA ARG A 243 -20.43 9.78 10.97
C ARG A 243 -19.82 9.41 12.31
N HIS A 244 -20.14 10.17 13.35
CA HIS A 244 -19.75 9.84 14.71
C HIS A 244 -20.64 8.70 15.24
N LEU A 245 -20.05 7.52 15.43
CA LEU A 245 -20.77 6.33 15.89
C LEU A 245 -20.87 6.27 17.42
N PHE A 246 -19.76 6.49 18.13
CA PHE A 246 -19.72 6.51 19.59
C PHE A 246 -18.49 7.26 20.12
N SER A 247 -18.56 7.68 21.39
CA SER A 247 -17.44 8.21 22.15
C SER A 247 -17.25 7.38 23.42
N GLY A 248 -16.01 7.07 23.78
CA GLY A 248 -15.71 6.28 24.96
C GLY A 248 -14.22 6.27 25.27
N LYS A 249 -13.86 5.62 26.38
CA LYS A 249 -12.47 5.36 26.77
C LYS A 249 -12.16 3.89 26.54
N VAL A 250 -11.07 3.61 25.82
CA VAL A 250 -10.52 2.24 25.76
C VAL A 250 -9.97 1.89 27.14
N ILE A 251 -10.54 0.87 27.78
CA ILE A 251 -10.13 0.41 29.12
C ILE A 251 -9.23 -0.82 29.09
N ASP A 252 -9.30 -1.61 28.01
CA ASP A 252 -8.51 -2.82 27.78
C ASP A 252 -8.46 -3.17 26.28
N LYS A 253 -7.45 -3.94 25.84
CA LYS A 253 -7.29 -4.45 24.46
C LYS A 253 -6.65 -5.85 24.48
N SER A 254 -7.23 -6.79 23.74
CA SER A 254 -6.61 -8.09 23.44
C SER A 254 -6.62 -8.37 21.94
N THR A 255 -5.60 -9.09 21.46
CA THR A 255 -5.42 -9.45 20.03
C THR A 255 -5.12 -10.94 19.91
N ARG A 256 -5.42 -11.54 18.76
CA ARG A 256 -5.19 -12.98 18.48
C ARG A 256 -4.91 -13.18 16.99
N ILE A 257 -3.87 -13.94 16.69
CA ILE A 257 -3.57 -14.31 15.30
C ILE A 257 -4.47 -15.49 14.87
N ILE A 258 -5.24 -15.31 13.81
CA ILE A 258 -6.13 -16.35 13.24
C ILE A 258 -5.90 -16.41 11.73
N GLY A 259 -5.43 -17.55 11.22
CA GLY A 259 -5.28 -17.75 9.76
C GLY A 259 -4.23 -16.86 9.08
N GLY A 260 -3.24 -16.35 9.82
CA GLY A 260 -2.22 -15.44 9.27
C GLY A 260 -2.59 -13.96 9.30
N TYR A 261 -3.66 -13.60 10.00
CA TYR A 261 -4.09 -12.23 10.30
C TYR A 261 -4.00 -11.96 11.80
N ASP A 262 -3.63 -10.73 12.20
CA ASP A 262 -3.46 -10.26 13.57
C ASP A 262 -4.70 -9.59 14.21
#